data_AF-A0A3P6N3M4-F1
#
_entry.id   AF-A0A3P6N3M4-F1
#
_cell.length_a   1.000
_cell.length_b   1.000
_cell.length_c   1.000
_cell.angle_alpha   90.00
_cell.angle_beta   90.00
_cell.angle_gamma   90.00
#
_symmetry.space_group_name_H-M   'P 1'
#
loop_
_entity.id
_entity.type
_entity.pdbx_description
1 polymer ?
#
loop_
_entity_poly.entity_id
_entity_poly.type
_entity_poly.pdbx_seq_one_letter_code
_entity_poly.pdbx_strand_id
1 'polypeptide(L)'
;MKDLSETTGSTITLDNLWYVRDAIFIEKLHNKTDRLINDTTYKRIDEIVDLMENYEDGLDLTPVDNINFTVEIAKVRGGGALWAFMNHFEQKLFCNDPNNQDKPQCNWMKHLRYYAFSAVSLIGMT
;
A
#
# COMPACT_ATOMS: atom_id res chain seq x y z
N MET A 1 -21.56 11.36 -6.61
CA MET A 1 -21.71 9.91 -6.89
C MET A 1 -22.68 9.62 -8.03
N LYS A 2 -23.93 10.13 -7.99
CA LYS A 2 -24.89 9.95 -9.10
C LYS A 2 -24.35 10.43 -10.46
N ASP A 3 -23.88 11.67 -10.53
CA ASP A 3 -23.33 12.24 -11.77
C ASP A 3 -22.10 11.47 -12.29
N LEU A 4 -21.25 10.98 -11.38
CA LEU A 4 -20.12 10.12 -11.74
C LEU A 4 -20.58 8.77 -12.29
N SER A 5 -21.65 8.22 -11.72
CA SER A 5 -22.21 6.95 -12.21
C SER A 5 -22.81 7.10 -13.61
N GLU A 6 -23.49 8.21 -13.86
CA GLU A 6 -24.04 8.53 -15.18
C GLU A 6 -22.92 8.78 -16.20
N THR A 7 -21.87 9.51 -15.81
CA THR A 7 -20.73 9.84 -16.70
C THR A 7 -19.90 8.60 -17.06
N THR A 8 -19.65 7.72 -16.09
CA THR A 8 -18.83 6.51 -16.29
C THR A 8 -19.62 5.32 -16.83
N GLY A 9 -20.95 5.38 -16.80
CA GLY A 9 -21.83 4.25 -17.16
C GLY A 9 -21.79 3.08 -16.18
N SER A 10 -21.17 3.26 -15.00
CA SER A 10 -21.02 2.23 -13.96
C SER A 10 -21.56 2.76 -12.64
N THR A 11 -22.03 1.88 -11.74
CA THR A 11 -22.47 2.31 -10.41
C THR A 11 -21.26 2.69 -9.55
N ILE A 12 -21.09 3.99 -9.27
CA ILE A 12 -20.00 4.51 -8.45
C ILE A 12 -20.47 4.76 -7.01
N THR A 13 -19.86 4.05 -6.08
CA THR A 13 -19.99 4.17 -4.62
C THR A 13 -18.68 4.68 -4.02
N LEU A 14 -18.66 4.97 -2.72
CA LEU A 14 -17.41 5.35 -2.05
C LEU A 14 -16.37 4.23 -2.15
N ASP A 15 -16.79 2.99 -1.89
CA ASP A 15 -15.92 1.80 -1.87
C ASP A 15 -15.21 1.51 -3.20
N ASN A 16 -15.75 2.00 -4.33
CA ASN A 16 -15.19 1.77 -5.66
C ASN A 16 -14.74 3.06 -6.35
N LEU A 17 -14.75 4.19 -5.64
CA LEU A 17 -14.39 5.49 -6.20
C LEU A 17 -12.92 5.54 -6.64
N TRP A 18 -12.05 4.81 -5.95
CA TRP A 18 -10.62 4.67 -6.27
C TRP A 18 -10.38 4.18 -7.71
N TYR A 19 -11.25 3.33 -8.27
CA TYR A 19 -11.13 2.92 -9.68
C TYR A 19 -11.21 4.10 -10.65
N VAL A 20 -12.08 5.07 -10.35
CA VAL A 20 -12.25 6.27 -11.16
C VAL A 20 -11.04 7.19 -11.01
N ARG A 21 -10.54 7.37 -9.78
CA ARG A 21 -9.29 8.11 -9.49
C ARG A 21 -8.13 7.55 -10.31
N ASP A 22 -7.87 6.25 -10.16
CA ASP A 22 -6.70 5.59 -10.72
C ASP A 22 -6.74 5.59 -12.25
N ALA A 23 -7.92 5.37 -12.85
CA ALA A 23 -8.10 5.46 -14.29
C ALA A 23 -7.73 6.86 -14.82
N ILE A 24 -8.25 7.93 -14.19
CA ILE A 24 -7.95 9.31 -14.61
C ILE A 24 -6.47 9.64 -14.37
N PHE A 25 -5.87 9.17 -13.27
CA PHE A 25 -4.45 9.36 -12.99
C PHE A 25 -3.58 8.78 -14.12
N ILE A 26 -3.87 7.55 -14.56
CA ILE A 26 -3.17 6.91 -15.68
C ILE A 26 -3.41 7.66 -17.00
N GLU A 27 -4.64 8.12 -17.26
CA GLU A 27 -4.93 8.94 -18.44
C GLU A 27 -4.09 10.24 -18.47
N LYS A 28 -3.94 10.90 -17.32
CA LYS A 28 -3.10 12.09 -17.17
C LYS A 28 -1.62 11.76 -17.35
N LEU A 29 -1.14 10.67 -16.77
CA LEU A 29 0.24 10.20 -16.92
C LEU A 29 0.61 9.97 -18.39
N HIS A 30 -0.35 9.50 -19.20
CA HIS A 30 -0.17 9.26 -20.62
C HIS A 30 -0.66 10.40 -21.53
N ASN A 31 -0.91 11.60 -20.98
CA ASN A 31 -1.32 12.80 -21.72
C ASN A 31 -2.56 12.60 -22.61
N LYS A 32 -3.51 11.77 -22.19
CA LYS A 32 -4.77 11.63 -22.90
C LYS A 32 -5.54 12.96 -22.83
N THR A 33 -5.91 13.50 -23.98
CA THR A 33 -6.61 14.79 -24.11
C THR A 33 -8.12 14.65 -23.95
N ASP A 34 -8.69 13.53 -24.40
CA ASP A 34 -10.13 13.29 -24.44
C ASP A 34 -10.60 12.62 -23.15
N ARG A 35 -10.56 13.37 -22.04
CA ARG A 35 -10.93 12.87 -20.71
C ARG A 35 -12.40 13.15 -20.41
N LEU A 36 -13.10 12.13 -19.89
CA LEU A 36 -14.50 12.23 -19.48
C LEU A 36 -14.68 13.09 -18.22
N ILE A 37 -13.65 13.14 -17.37
CA ILE A 37 -13.67 13.84 -16.09
C ILE A 37 -12.61 14.94 -16.11
N ASN A 38 -13.01 16.16 -15.74
CA ASN A 38 -12.11 17.31 -15.70
C ASN A 38 -11.24 17.35 -14.43
N ASP A 39 -10.20 18.19 -14.43
CA ASP A 39 -9.22 18.26 -13.35
C ASP A 39 -9.80 18.72 -12.00
N THR A 40 -10.84 19.57 -12.00
CA THR A 40 -11.50 20.01 -10.76
C THR A 40 -12.24 18.85 -10.09
N THR A 41 -12.98 18.06 -10.88
CA THR A 41 -13.67 16.88 -10.39
C THR A 41 -12.68 15.81 -9.96
N TYR A 42 -11.61 15.59 -10.74
CA TYR A 42 -10.53 14.68 -10.37
C TYR A 42 -9.95 15.03 -9.00
N LYS A 43 -9.59 16.30 -8.76
CA LYS A 43 -9.03 16.72 -7.47
C LYS A 43 -9.95 16.40 -6.28
N ARG A 44 -11.26 16.60 -6.44
CA ARG A 44 -12.24 16.24 -5.40
C ARG A 44 -12.33 14.73 -5.18
N ILE A 45 -12.22 13.94 -6.24
CA ILE A 45 -12.19 12.49 -6.14
C ILE A 45 -10.93 12.06 -5.37
N ASP A 46 -9.78 12.61 -5.73
CA ASP A 46 -8.48 12.38 -5.09
C ASP A 46 -8.56 12.62 -3.57
N GLU A 47 -9.04 13.80 -3.15
CA GLU A 47 -9.21 14.17 -1.75
C GLU A 47 -10.14 13.22 -0.97
N ILE A 48 -11.22 12.74 -1.61
CA ILE A 48 -12.15 11.80 -0.97
C ILE A 48 -11.51 10.44 -0.79
N VAL A 49 -10.80 9.94 -1.81
CA VAL A 49 -10.21 8.60 -1.74
C VAL A 49 -9.03 8.59 -0.76
N ASP A 50 -8.20 9.64 -0.72
CA ASP A 50 -7.13 9.76 0.26
C ASP A 50 -7.67 9.74 1.70
N LEU A 51 -8.79 10.44 1.94
CA LEU A 51 -9.46 10.41 3.24
C LEU A 51 -9.97 9.00 3.58
N MET A 52 -10.53 8.29 2.60
CA MET A 52 -10.98 6.90 2.79
C MET A 52 -9.80 5.97 3.12
N GLU A 53 -8.69 6.09 2.40
CA GLU A 53 -7.48 5.30 2.64
C GLU A 53 -6.92 5.55 4.05
N ASN A 54 -6.88 6.82 4.51
CA ASN A 54 -6.50 7.14 5.88
C ASN A 54 -7.41 6.48 6.93
N TYR A 55 -8.72 6.45 6.69
CA TYR A 55 -9.66 5.76 7.58
C TYR A 55 -9.44 4.25 7.57
N GLU A 56 -9.21 3.65 6.41
CA GLU A 56 -8.92 2.22 6.28
C GLU A 56 -7.62 1.82 6.97
N ASP A 57 -6.61 2.70 6.96
CA ASP A 57 -5.33 2.51 7.65
C ASP A 57 -5.35 2.95 9.12
N GLY A 58 -6.48 3.48 9.58
CA GLY A 58 -6.73 3.82 10.98
C GLY A 58 -6.06 5.11 11.47
N LEU A 59 -5.71 6.03 10.58
CA LEU A 59 -5.05 7.31 10.91
C LEU A 59 -6.02 8.35 11.49
N ASP A 60 -7.25 8.41 10.99
CA ASP A 60 -8.27 9.40 11.39
C ASP A 60 -9.37 8.80 12.29
N LEU A 61 -9.12 7.63 12.89
CA LEU A 61 -10.06 6.95 13.79
C LEU A 61 -9.80 7.30 15.25
N THR A 62 -10.88 7.60 15.99
CA THR A 62 -10.81 7.78 17.44
C THR A 62 -10.63 6.42 18.12
N PRO A 63 -9.70 6.27 19.08
CA PRO A 63 -9.54 5.03 19.84
C PRO A 63 -10.85 4.59 20.54
N VAL A 64 -11.13 3.29 20.53
CA VAL A 64 -12.28 2.66 21.22
C VAL A 64 -11.78 1.52 22.08
N ASP A 65 -12.28 1.38 23.31
CA ASP A 65 -11.89 0.29 24.23
C ASP A 65 -10.37 0.14 24.44
N ASN A 66 -9.64 1.27 24.50
CA ASN A 66 -8.17 1.35 24.55
C ASN A 66 -7.44 0.77 23.33
N ILE A 67 -8.14 0.56 22.21
CA ILE A 67 -7.54 0.14 20.93
C ILE A 67 -7.13 1.40 20.16
N ASN A 68 -5.83 1.54 19.92
CA ASN A 68 -5.29 2.56 19.01
C ASN A 68 -5.24 1.98 17.59
N PHE A 69 -6.19 2.37 16.74
CA PHE A 69 -6.33 1.83 15.39
C PHE A 69 -5.11 2.11 14.50
N THR A 70 -4.47 3.27 14.65
CA THR A 70 -3.25 3.61 13.91
C THR A 70 -2.13 2.59 14.16
N VAL A 71 -2.08 2.02 15.37
CA VAL A 71 -1.09 1.02 15.75
C VAL A 71 -1.55 -0.39 15.37
N GLU A 72 -2.79 -0.76 15.71
CA GLU A 72 -3.26 -2.14 15.53
C GLU A 72 -3.51 -2.49 14.05
N ILE A 73 -4.02 -1.56 13.24
CA ILE A 73 -4.21 -1.79 11.80
C ILE A 73 -2.86 -1.95 11.10
N ALA A 74 -1.88 -1.09 11.40
CA ALA A 74 -0.54 -1.20 10.85
C ALA A 74 0.14 -2.53 11.22
N LYS A 75 -0.05 -3.01 12.46
CA LYS A 75 0.44 -4.34 12.89
C LYS A 75 -0.21 -5.47 12.10
N VAL A 76 -1.53 -5.45 11.92
CA VAL A 76 -2.26 -6.53 11.24
C VAL A 76 -1.96 -6.55 9.75
N ARG A 77 -1.93 -5.40 9.08
CA ARG A 77 -1.70 -5.28 7.64
C ARG A 77 -0.22 -5.39 7.26
N GLY A 78 0.66 -4.70 8.00
CA GLY A 78 2.09 -4.59 7.70
C GLY A 78 3.00 -5.54 8.47
N GLY A 79 2.51 -6.15 9.57
CA GLY A 79 3.33 -6.96 10.47
C GLY A 79 3.97 -8.17 9.79
N GLY A 80 3.29 -8.81 8.84
CA GLY A 80 3.86 -9.92 8.07
C GLY A 80 5.06 -9.50 7.20
N ALA A 81 4.98 -8.33 6.57
CA ALA A 81 6.08 -7.77 5.78
C ALA A 81 7.25 -7.37 6.69
N LEU A 82 6.96 -6.70 7.82
CA LEU A 82 7.97 -6.36 8.82
C LEU A 82 8.69 -7.60 9.35
N TRP A 83 7.94 -8.65 9.67
CA TRP A 83 8.50 -9.92 10.11
C TRP A 83 9.41 -10.55 9.06
N ALA A 84 9.00 -10.50 7.77
CA ALA A 84 9.85 -10.96 6.69
C ALA A 84 11.16 -10.17 6.62
N PHE A 85 11.13 -8.84 6.72
CA PHE A 85 12.35 -8.02 6.75
C PHE A 85 13.27 -8.40 7.91
N MET A 86 12.71 -8.49 9.12
CA MET A 86 13.46 -8.86 10.32
C MET A 86 14.12 -10.23 10.18
N ASN A 87 13.38 -11.23 9.70
CA ASN A 87 13.93 -12.57 9.47
C ASN A 87 15.10 -12.57 8.47
N HIS A 88 15.02 -11.77 7.40
CA HIS A 88 16.12 -11.66 6.44
C HIS A 88 17.37 -11.02 7.07
N PHE A 89 17.20 -9.97 7.90
CA PHE A 89 18.31 -9.36 8.62
C PHE A 89 18.93 -10.33 9.64
N GLU A 90 18.11 -10.98 10.46
CA GLU A 90 18.56 -11.95 11.46
C GLU A 90 19.29 -13.12 10.81
N GLN A 91 18.75 -13.67 9.72
CA GLN A 91 19.41 -14.75 8.99
C GLN A 91 20.74 -14.30 8.38
N LYS A 92 20.83 -13.06 7.87
CA LYS A 92 22.09 -12.50 7.37
C LYS A 92 23.12 -12.37 8.49
N LEU A 93 22.73 -11.83 9.64
CA LEU A 93 23.61 -11.71 10.82
C LEU A 93 24.09 -13.08 11.28
N PHE A 94 23.18 -14.05 11.40
CA PHE A 94 23.50 -15.43 11.76
C PHE A 94 24.53 -16.05 10.81
N CYS A 95 24.36 -15.85 9.50
CA CYS A 95 25.26 -16.40 8.49
C CYS A 95 26.58 -15.63 8.31
N ASN A 96 26.69 -14.42 8.88
CA ASN A 96 27.94 -13.67 8.91
C ASN A 96 28.87 -14.13 10.04
N ASP A 97 28.34 -14.81 11.08
CA ASP A 97 29.16 -15.44 12.11
C ASP A 97 30.02 -16.57 11.49
N PRO A 98 31.36 -16.53 11.65
CA PRO A 98 32.26 -17.58 11.15
C PRO A 98 31.87 -19.00 11.55
N ASN A 99 31.28 -19.18 12.74
CA ASN A 99 30.88 -20.48 13.27
C ASN A 99 29.65 -21.08 12.56
N ASN A 100 28.92 -20.27 11.79
CA ASN A 100 27.68 -20.68 11.13
C ASN A 100 27.80 -20.75 9.60
N GLN A 101 28.95 -20.39 9.02
CA GLN A 101 29.09 -20.25 7.56
C GLN A 101 28.83 -21.54 6.78
N ASP A 102 29.16 -22.70 7.36
CA ASP A 102 29.00 -24.00 6.70
C ASP A 102 27.57 -24.56 6.78
N LYS A 103 26.64 -23.84 7.42
CA LYS A 103 25.25 -24.29 7.54
C LYS A 103 24.52 -24.13 6.20
N PRO A 104 23.67 -25.08 5.78
CA PRO A 104 23.01 -25.06 4.47
C PRO A 104 22.25 -23.77 4.15
N GLN A 105 21.58 -23.18 5.15
CA GLN A 105 20.84 -21.92 5.02
C GLN A 105 21.73 -20.69 4.80
N CYS A 106 23.05 -20.81 4.99
CA CYS A 106 24.01 -19.74 4.83
C CYS A 106 24.66 -19.72 3.44
N ASN A 107 24.58 -20.82 2.68
CA ASN A 107 25.15 -20.91 1.34
C ASN A 107 24.66 -19.79 0.41
N TRP A 108 23.35 -19.55 0.38
CA TRP A 108 22.76 -18.49 -0.44
C TRP A 108 22.82 -17.12 0.27
N MET A 109 22.62 -17.10 1.59
CA MET A 109 22.55 -15.86 2.37
C MET A 109 23.90 -15.12 2.46
N LYS A 110 25.03 -15.84 2.46
CA LYS A 110 26.38 -15.25 2.51
C LYS A 110 26.63 -14.24 1.40
N HIS A 111 26.19 -14.58 0.18
CA HIS A 111 26.42 -13.76 -1.02
C HIS A 111 25.30 -12.75 -1.29
N LEU A 112 24.16 -12.87 -0.61
CA LEU A 112 23.04 -11.95 -0.75
C LEU A 112 23.42 -10.55 -0.25
N ARG A 113 23.39 -9.56 -1.14
CA ARG A 113 23.61 -8.14 -0.82
C ARG A 113 22.32 -7.34 -0.80
N TYR A 114 21.35 -7.76 -1.61
CA TYR A 114 20.06 -7.12 -1.75
C TYR A 114 18.99 -8.19 -1.82
N TYR A 115 17.87 -7.93 -1.17
CA TYR A 115 16.64 -8.70 -1.30
C TYR A 115 15.53 -7.72 -1.66
N ALA A 116 14.88 -7.96 -2.79
CA ALA A 116 13.86 -7.05 -3.32
C ALA A 116 12.47 -7.61 -3.08
N PHE A 117 11.59 -6.78 -2.52
CA PHE A 117 10.16 -7.07 -2.43
C PHE A 117 9.43 -6.27 -3.51
N SER A 118 8.65 -6.96 -4.34
CA SER A 118 7.68 -6.31 -5.22
C SER A 118 6.35 -6.25 -4.47
N ALA A 119 5.86 -5.05 -4.26
CA ALA A 119 4.68 -4.76 -3.44
C ALA A 119 3.66 -3.94 -4.22
N VAL A 120 2.44 -3.89 -3.69
CA VAL A 120 1.35 -3.03 -4.18
C VAL A 120 1.06 -1.94 -3.15
N SER A 121 0.41 -0.85 -3.57
CA SER A 121 0.14 0.34 -2.76
C SER A 121 -0.54 0.06 -1.41
N LEU A 122 -1.36 -0.99 -1.32
CA LEU A 122 -2.03 -1.43 -0.08
C LEU A 122 -1.11 -2.07 0.97
N ILE A 123 0.14 -2.37 0.64
CA ILE A 123 1.13 -2.79 1.63
C ILE A 123 1.69 -1.49 2.21
N GLY A 124 1.08 -1.02 3.31
CA GLY A 124 1.37 0.25 4.01
C GLY A 124 2.85 0.51 4.31
N MET A 125 3.60 0.84 3.27
CA MET A 125 4.98 1.30 3.23
C MET A 125 5.03 2.71 2.64
N THR A 126 4.06 3.54 3.03
CA THR A 126 4.08 5.00 2.83
C THR A 126 4.55 5.68 4.09
#